data_AF-A0A452XQE7-F1
#
_entry.id   AF-A0A452XQE7-F1
#
_cell.length_a   1.000
_cell.length_b   1.000
_cell.length_c   1.000
_cell.angle_alpha   90.00
_cell.angle_beta   90.00
_cell.angle_gamma   90.00
#
_symmetry.space_group_name_H-M   'P 1'
#
loop_
_entity.id
_entity.type
_entity.pdbx_description
1 polymer ?
#
loop_
_entity_poly.entity_id
_entity_poly.type
_entity_poly.pdbx_seq_one_letter_code
_entity_poly.pdbx_strand_id
1 'polypeptide(L)'
;MNTMLSENAERRPSVLDNLQKQLDEAVLDMQLYGKALDVFEDDPATRGILHDHLLRTMGTPIVDKILFGLDKDNKLKNGMEFEDSEEQHVQLSTTERTFLAKDLPGQLSSKAQALVEALEGKVCL
;
A
#
# COMPACT_ATOMS: atom_id res chain seq x y z
N MET A 1 -12.82 7.17 -29.39
CA MET A 1 -12.62 7.45 -27.95
C MET A 1 -13.16 6.33 -27.03
N ASN A 2 -13.87 5.31 -27.52
CA ASN A 2 -14.48 4.26 -26.66
C ASN A 2 -13.69 2.96 -26.51
N THR A 3 -12.76 2.64 -27.43
CA THR A 3 -12.04 1.35 -27.42
C THR A 3 -11.09 1.22 -26.22
N MET A 4 -10.31 2.28 -25.95
CA MET A 4 -9.39 2.36 -24.81
C MET A 4 -10.10 2.22 -23.46
N LEU A 5 -11.25 2.88 -23.27
CA LEU A 5 -12.03 2.78 -22.04
C LEU A 5 -12.61 1.38 -21.86
N SER A 6 -13.00 0.71 -22.95
CA SER A 6 -13.50 -0.67 -22.92
C SER A 6 -12.40 -1.65 -22.53
N GLU A 7 -11.22 -1.55 -23.15
CA GLU A 7 -10.07 -2.40 -22.82
C GLU A 7 -9.59 -2.17 -21.39
N ASN A 8 -9.56 -0.91 -20.93
CA ASN A 8 -9.23 -0.59 -19.54
C ASN A 8 -10.27 -1.15 -18.56
N ALA A 9 -11.55 -1.14 -18.91
CA ALA A 9 -12.61 -1.72 -18.07
C ALA A 9 -12.43 -3.23 -17.86
N GLU A 10 -11.85 -3.93 -18.83
CA GLU A 10 -11.51 -5.36 -18.72
C GLU A 10 -10.24 -5.62 -17.88
N ARG A 11 -9.29 -4.68 -17.85
CA ARG A 11 -8.02 -4.79 -17.09
C ARG A 11 -8.12 -4.36 -15.62
N ARG A 12 -9.04 -3.45 -15.28
CA ARG A 12 -9.20 -2.95 -13.90
C ARG A 12 -9.47 -4.06 -12.88
N PRO A 13 -10.37 -5.04 -13.13
CA PRO A 13 -10.60 -6.13 -12.20
C PRO A 13 -9.33 -6.91 -11.86
N SER A 14 -8.49 -7.24 -12.86
CA SER A 14 -7.26 -7.99 -12.59
C SER A 14 -6.25 -7.22 -11.74
N VAL A 15 -6.20 -5.89 -11.85
CA VAL A 15 -5.36 -5.05 -10.98
C VAL A 15 -5.82 -5.15 -9.53
N LEU A 16 -7.12 -5.01 -9.29
CA LEU A 16 -7.68 -5.06 -7.94
C LEU A 16 -7.62 -6.47 -7.34
N ASP A 17 -7.87 -7.51 -8.14
CA ASP A 17 -7.78 -8.90 -7.70
C ASP A 17 -6.34 -9.28 -7.32
N ASN A 18 -5.35 -8.83 -8.09
CA ASN A 18 -3.93 -9.03 -7.78
C ASN A 18 -3.55 -8.28 -6.49
N LEU A 19 -3.93 -7.00 -6.37
CA LEU A 19 -3.69 -6.22 -5.16
C LEU A 19 -4.31 -6.89 -3.92
N GLN A 20 -5.54 -7.40 -4.04
CA GLN A 20 -6.21 -8.11 -2.96
C GLN A 20 -5.43 -9.35 -2.54
N LYS A 21 -5.01 -10.19 -3.50
CA LYS A 21 -4.21 -11.38 -3.21
C LYS A 21 -2.90 -11.04 -2.50
N GLN A 22 -2.19 -10.02 -2.97
CA GLN A 22 -0.95 -9.58 -2.33
C GLN A 22 -1.17 -9.03 -0.92
N LEU A 23 -2.30 -8.36 -0.68
CA LEU A 23 -2.66 -7.88 0.65
C LEU A 23 -3.02 -9.03 1.59
N ASP A 24 -3.74 -10.04 1.11
CA ASP A 24 -4.09 -11.21 1.92
C ASP A 24 -2.84 -11.98 2.38
N GLU A 25 -1.87 -12.15 1.49
CA GLU A 25 -0.54 -12.72 1.82
C GLU A 25 0.17 -11.87 2.89
N ALA A 26 0.19 -10.55 2.70
CA ALA A 26 0.87 -9.64 3.61
C ALA A 26 0.21 -9.53 5.00
N VAL A 27 -1.12 -9.66 5.08
CA VAL A 27 -1.85 -9.71 6.37
C VAL A 27 -1.43 -10.94 7.16
N LEU A 28 -1.25 -12.09 6.51
CA LEU A 28 -0.81 -13.31 7.19
C LEU A 28 0.58 -13.12 7.81
N ASP A 29 1.51 -12.50 7.07
CA ASP A 29 2.83 -12.18 7.57
C ASP A 29 2.76 -11.20 8.76
N MET A 30 2.00 -10.12 8.63
CA MET A 30 1.79 -9.15 9.73
C MET A 30 1.22 -9.80 10.99
N GLN A 31 0.28 -10.74 10.86
CA GLN A 31 -0.29 -11.46 12.01
C GLN A 31 0.76 -12.31 12.73
N LEU A 32 1.64 -12.98 11.98
CA LEU A 32 2.74 -13.74 12.58
C LEU A 32 3.69 -12.82 13.36
N TYR A 33 3.99 -11.65 12.82
CA TYR A 33 4.82 -10.64 13.50
C TYR A 33 4.14 -10.01 14.72
N GLY A 34 2.84 -9.76 14.65
CA GLY A 34 2.06 -9.31 15.80
C GLY A 34 2.23 -10.25 16.99
N LYS A 35 2.14 -11.57 16.75
CA LYS A 35 2.39 -12.59 17.79
C LYS A 35 3.83 -12.59 18.31
N ALA A 36 4.81 -12.21 17.49
CA ALA A 36 6.20 -12.10 17.94
C ALA A 36 6.40 -10.92 18.91
N LEU A 37 5.62 -9.84 18.77
CA LEU A 37 5.66 -8.72 19.72
C LEU A 37 5.16 -9.13 21.12
N ASP A 38 4.22 -10.07 21.21
CA ASP A 38 3.72 -10.60 22.49
C ASP A 38 4.84 -11.27 23.31
N VAL A 39 5.87 -11.83 22.66
CA VAL A 39 7.03 -12.43 23.34
C VAL A 39 7.83 -11.40 24.15
N PHE A 40 7.75 -10.12 23.75
CA PHE A 40 8.47 -9.01 24.38
C PHE A 40 7.54 -8.11 25.20
N GLU A 41 6.38 -8.60 25.63
CA GLU A 41 5.43 -7.81 26.43
C GLU A 41 6.07 -7.22 27.70
N ASP A 42 6.94 -7.99 28.35
CA ASP A 42 7.66 -7.59 29.57
C ASP A 42 8.93 -6.73 29.30
N ASP A 43 9.31 -6.50 28.04
CA ASP A 43 10.44 -5.63 27.64
C ASP A 43 9.98 -4.55 26.65
N PRO A 44 9.43 -3.43 27.16
CA PRO A 44 8.90 -2.35 26.34
C PRO A 44 9.93 -1.71 25.41
N ALA A 45 11.22 -1.71 25.78
CA ALA A 45 12.28 -1.11 24.99
C ALA A 45 12.54 -1.94 23.72
N THR A 46 12.71 -3.25 23.87
CA THR A 46 12.90 -4.16 22.73
C THR A 46 11.63 -4.25 21.88
N ARG A 47 10.45 -4.27 22.51
CA ARG A 47 9.16 -4.26 21.81
C ARG A 47 9.01 -3.02 20.92
N GLY A 48 9.39 -1.83 21.39
CA GLY A 48 9.35 -0.60 20.61
C GLY A 48 10.28 -0.65 19.37
N ILE A 49 11.52 -1.11 19.56
CA ILE A 49 12.47 -1.28 18.44
C ILE A 49 11.95 -2.27 17.40
N LEU A 50 11.38 -3.39 17.86
CA LEU A 50 10.82 -4.41 16.97
C LEU A 50 9.60 -3.86 16.22
N HIS A 51 8.73 -3.10 16.87
CA HIS A 51 7.60 -2.45 16.24
C HIS A 51 8.03 -1.49 15.12
N ASP A 52 9.01 -0.61 15.39
CA ASP A 52 9.55 0.32 14.38
C ASP A 52 10.20 -0.42 13.21
N HIS A 53 10.94 -1.48 13.51
CA HIS A 53 11.52 -2.34 12.48
C HIS A 53 10.44 -2.95 11.59
N LEU A 54 9.37 -3.48 12.18
CA LEU A 54 8.25 -4.10 11.46
C LEU A 54 7.51 -3.11 10.56
N LEU A 55 7.21 -1.91 11.05
CA LEU A 55 6.61 -0.87 10.22
C LEU A 55 7.50 -0.57 9.00
N ARG A 56 8.83 -0.49 9.22
CA ARG A 56 9.77 -0.19 8.14
C ARG A 56 9.92 -1.33 7.13
N THR A 57 10.06 -2.58 7.60
CA THR A 57 10.39 -3.72 6.73
C THR A 57 9.18 -4.44 6.14
N MET A 58 8.04 -4.41 6.83
CA MET A 58 6.81 -5.07 6.39
C MET A 58 5.73 -4.07 6.01
N GLY A 59 5.54 -3.02 6.82
CA GLY A 59 4.53 -1.99 6.56
C GLY A 59 4.80 -1.21 5.27
N THR A 60 6.04 -0.74 5.07
CA THR A 60 6.40 0.10 3.91
C THR A 60 6.08 -0.58 2.57
N PRO A 61 6.53 -1.82 2.29
CA PRO A 61 6.24 -2.47 1.01
C PRO A 61 4.74 -2.66 0.76
N ILE A 62 3.94 -2.87 1.81
CA ILE A 62 2.49 -3.04 1.69
C ILE A 62 1.82 -1.71 1.32
N VAL A 63 2.22 -0.62 1.98
CA VAL A 63 1.71 0.72 1.65
C VAL A 63 2.11 1.10 0.22
N ASP A 64 3.33 0.81 -0.20
CA ASP A 64 3.81 1.07 -1.57
C ASP A 64 2.95 0.34 -2.61
N LYS A 65 2.66 -0.96 -2.38
CA LYS A 65 1.78 -1.77 -3.22
C LYS A 65 0.35 -1.22 -3.28
N ILE A 66 -0.22 -0.83 -2.14
CA ILE A 66 -1.56 -0.25 -2.08
C ILE A 66 -1.63 1.04 -2.91
N LEU A 67 -0.70 1.97 -2.70
CA LEU A 67 -0.71 3.26 -3.37
C LEU A 67 -0.51 3.10 -4.89
N PHE A 68 0.41 2.24 -5.29
CA PHE A 68 0.67 1.96 -6.70
C PHE A 68 -0.49 1.25 -7.39
N GLY A 69 -1.10 0.25 -6.74
CA GLY A 69 -2.25 -0.46 -7.29
C GLY A 69 -3.49 0.43 -7.44
N LEU A 70 -3.74 1.31 -6.46
CA LEU A 70 -4.84 2.28 -6.53
C LEU A 70 -4.60 3.38 -7.57
N ASP A 71 -3.35 3.84 -7.73
CA ASP A 71 -2.98 4.77 -8.81
C ASP A 71 -3.19 4.13 -10.19
N LYS A 72 -2.79 2.87 -10.38
CA LYS A 72 -3.04 2.10 -11.61
C LYS A 72 -4.54 2.00 -11.91
N ASP A 73 -5.37 1.66 -10.92
CA ASP A 73 -6.84 1.64 -11.10
C ASP A 73 -7.40 3.01 -11.50
N ASN A 74 -6.93 4.09 -10.83
CA ASN A 74 -7.36 5.46 -11.11
C ASN A 74 -6.99 5.90 -12.53
N LYS A 75 -5.76 5.61 -12.99
CA LYS A 75 -5.29 5.89 -14.35
C LYS A 75 -6.11 5.14 -15.40
N LEU A 76 -6.32 3.84 -15.20
CA LEU A 76 -7.15 3.03 -16.11
C LEU A 76 -8.57 3.57 -16.21
N LYS A 77 -9.17 3.95 -15.07
CA LYS A 77 -10.50 4.55 -15.00
C LYS A 77 -10.61 5.87 -15.78
N ASN A 78 -9.54 6.66 -15.82
CA ASN A 78 -9.47 7.93 -16.53
C ASN A 78 -9.03 7.79 -18.00
N GLY A 79 -8.87 6.56 -18.51
CA GLY A 79 -8.50 6.29 -19.89
C GLY A 79 -7.01 6.54 -20.19
N MET A 80 -6.17 6.57 -19.16
CA MET A 80 -4.72 6.68 -19.30
C MET A 80 -4.12 5.28 -19.51
N GLU A 81 -3.09 5.20 -20.35
CA GLU A 81 -2.27 3.99 -20.46
C GLU A 81 -1.36 3.84 -19.24
N PHE A 82 -1.10 2.60 -18.86
CA PHE A 82 -0.18 2.24 -17.79
C PHE A 82 0.67 1.08 -18.27
N GLU A 83 1.99 1.18 -18.14
CA GLU A 83 2.88 0.07 -18.45
C GLU A 83 2.78 -0.99 -17.36
N ASP A 84 2.56 -2.25 -17.75
CA ASP A 84 2.68 -3.41 -16.85
C ASP A 84 4.17 -3.63 -16.53
N SER A 85 4.78 -2.70 -15.79
CA SER A 85 6.06 -2.94 -15.14
C SER A 85 5.87 -4.00 -14.06
N GLU A 86 6.84 -4.91 -13.93
CA GLU A 86 6.80 -6.03 -13.01
C GLU A 86 6.48 -5.55 -11.58
N GLU A 87 5.29 -5.91 -11.09
CA GLU A 87 4.68 -5.47 -9.83
C GLU A 87 5.47 -5.87 -8.56
N GLN A 88 6.61 -6.54 -8.73
CA GLN A 88 7.36 -7.22 -7.67
C GLN A 88 8.30 -6.30 -6.88
N HIS A 89 8.64 -5.11 -7.40
CA HIS A 89 9.65 -4.23 -6.78
C HIS A 89 9.25 -2.74 -6.76
N VAL A 90 8.01 -2.44 -6.37
CA VAL A 90 7.62 -1.05 -6.11
C VAL A 90 8.22 -0.61 -4.77
N GLN A 91 9.25 0.23 -4.82
CA GLN A 91 9.82 0.90 -3.65
C GLN A 91 9.62 2.41 -3.83
N LEU A 92 8.74 3.01 -3.04
CA LEU A 92 8.42 4.42 -3.13
C LEU A 92 9.15 5.22 -2.04
N SER A 93 9.65 6.38 -2.44
CA SER A 93 10.05 7.43 -1.50
C SER A 93 8.83 8.00 -0.77
N THR A 94 9.07 8.64 0.37
CA THR A 94 8.06 9.44 1.11
C THR A 94 7.34 10.44 0.21
N THR A 95 8.08 11.12 -0.67
CA THR A 95 7.51 12.11 -1.59
C THR A 95 6.58 11.46 -2.60
N GLU A 96 6.98 10.34 -3.19
CA GLU A 96 6.14 9.59 -4.13
C GLU A 96 4.88 9.05 -3.45
N ARG A 97 5.01 8.46 -2.26
CA ARG A 97 3.85 8.01 -1.47
C ARG A 97 2.86 9.15 -1.21
N THR A 98 3.37 10.31 -0.78
CA THR A 98 2.54 11.50 -0.52
C THR A 98 1.86 12.01 -1.79
N PHE A 99 2.58 11.99 -2.91
CA PHE A 99 2.04 12.42 -4.20
C PHE A 99 0.91 11.50 -4.66
N LEU A 100 1.14 10.18 -4.69
CA LEU A 100 0.13 9.19 -5.08
C LEU A 100 -1.09 9.26 -4.16
N ALA A 101 -0.87 9.36 -2.84
CA ALA A 101 -1.96 9.47 -1.87
C ALA A 101 -2.86 10.69 -2.14
N LYS A 102 -2.29 11.83 -2.56
CA LYS A 102 -3.05 13.05 -2.88
C LYS A 102 -3.82 12.95 -4.19
N ASP A 103 -3.27 12.26 -5.19
CA ASP A 103 -3.86 12.13 -6.53
C ASP A 103 -5.10 11.23 -6.55
N LEU A 104 -5.27 10.37 -5.53
CA LEU A 104 -6.45 9.51 -5.41
C LEU A 104 -7.75 10.32 -5.28
N PRO A 105 -8.89 9.79 -5.77
CA PRO A 105 -10.15 10.53 -5.77
C PRO A 105 -10.84 10.54 -4.39
N GLY A 106 -11.33 11.72 -3.98
CA GLY A 106 -12.28 11.88 -2.88
C GLY A 106 -11.78 11.36 -1.52
N GLN A 107 -12.62 10.59 -0.82
CA GLN A 107 -12.29 10.05 0.50
C GLN A 107 -11.10 9.08 0.48
N LEU A 108 -10.81 8.47 -0.66
CA LEU A 108 -9.66 7.57 -0.79
C LEU A 108 -8.35 8.33 -0.60
N SER A 109 -8.28 9.58 -1.09
CA SER A 109 -7.15 10.48 -0.87
C SER A 109 -6.86 10.70 0.61
N SER A 110 -7.89 11.06 1.39
CA SER A 110 -7.73 11.32 2.82
C SER A 110 -7.29 10.07 3.59
N LYS A 111 -7.79 8.88 3.21
CA LYS A 111 -7.40 7.61 3.86
C LYS A 111 -5.97 7.22 3.51
N ALA A 112 -5.58 7.38 2.24
CA ALA A 112 -4.23 7.10 1.79
C ALA A 112 -3.20 8.05 2.45
N GLN A 113 -3.55 9.33 2.61
CA GLN A 113 -2.69 10.29 3.32
C GLN A 113 -2.52 9.90 4.79
N ALA A 114 -3.60 9.56 5.49
CA ALA A 114 -3.51 9.09 6.88
C ALA A 114 -2.66 7.81 7.01
N LEU A 115 -2.76 6.89 6.06
CA LEU A 115 -1.93 5.69 6.01
C LEU A 115 -0.43 6.02 5.84
N VAL A 116 -0.09 6.95 4.95
CA VAL A 116 1.29 7.42 4.75
C VAL A 116 1.84 8.10 6.00
N GLU A 117 1.03 8.92 6.67
CA GLU A 117 1.44 9.58 7.91
C GLU A 117 1.67 8.58 9.07
N ALA A 118 0.81 7.58 9.20
CA ALA A 118 0.97 6.51 10.19
C ALA A 118 2.24 5.69 9.94
N LEU A 119 2.52 5.34 8.67
CA LEU A 119 3.73 4.62 8.29
C LEU A 119 5.02 5.39 8.65
N GLU A 120 4.99 6.72 8.51
CA GLU A 120 6.14 7.58 8.80
C GLU A 120 6.31 7.92 10.28
N GLY A 121 5.46 7.38 11.15
CA GLY A 121 5.47 7.68 12.58
C GLY A 121 5.05 9.12 12.90
N LYS A 122 4.34 9.79 11.97
CA LYS A 122 3.81 11.15 12.19
C LYS A 122 2.48 11.15 12.94
N VAL A 123 1.81 10.00 13.02
CA VAL A 123 0.59 9.76 13.79
C VAL A 123 0.88 8.65 14.78
N CYS A 124 0.79 8.93 16.08
CA CYS A 124 0.72 7.87 17.09
C CYS A 124 -0.68 7.25 17.03
N LEU A 125 -0.75 5.92 16.86
CA LEU A 125 -1.97 5.13 17.07
C LEU A 125 -2.24 4.92 18.56
#